data_AF-A0A7J9XYB5-F1
#
_entry.id   AF-A0A7J9XYB5-F1
#
_cell.length_a   1.000
_cell.length_b   1.000
_cell.length_c   1.000
_cell.angle_alpha   90.00
_cell.angle_beta   90.00
_cell.angle_gamma   90.00
#
_symmetry.space_group_name_H-M   'P 1'
#
loop_
_entity.id
_entity.type
_entity.pdbx_description
1 polymer ?
#
loop_
_entity_poly.entity_id
_entity_poly.type
_entity_poly.pdbx_seq_one_letter_code
_entity_poly.pdbx_strand_id
1 'polypeptide(L)'
;MADRFPSPFEITTPDGAEGWRELYTYSSLFSEERREYEETGFWFHDGVHWPEALTPWDTTFLEYGLASLSQYNTRHYVIPPAYGVDYRILNGYVYLSPVPAPPEDIESRVPLFTERAGYYFQNWDRLYDEWLVKIRDLIKEMTELSFRPLPELENIEVVTSGAGKGSGNDLLASYHKLLDLGLTLWQYHFEFLNLGYAAYLD
;
A
#
# COMPACT_ATOMS: atom_id res chain seq x y z
N MET A 1 14.48 -0.11 -34.31
CA MET A 1 14.01 -0.62 -33.00
C MET A 1 13.19 0.49 -32.39
N ALA A 2 12.14 0.21 -31.62
CA ALA A 2 11.46 1.28 -30.92
C ALA A 2 12.44 1.85 -29.87
N ASP A 3 12.75 3.14 -29.95
CA ASP A 3 13.70 3.81 -29.03
C ASP A 3 13.07 4.07 -27.63
N ARG A 4 11.88 3.53 -27.37
CA ARG A 4 11.14 3.62 -26.11
C ARG A 4 10.18 2.44 -25.93
N PHE A 5 9.82 2.15 -24.68
CA PHE A 5 8.69 1.27 -24.36
C PHE A 5 7.38 1.85 -24.91
N PRO A 6 6.36 1.01 -25.22
CA PRO A 6 5.04 1.49 -25.64
C PRO A 6 4.43 2.44 -24.62
N SER A 7 3.70 3.46 -25.10
CA SER A 7 2.91 4.30 -24.20
C SER A 7 1.82 3.44 -23.55
N PRO A 8 1.53 3.59 -22.24
CA PRO A 8 0.44 2.86 -21.58
C PRO A 8 -0.92 3.16 -22.23
N PHE A 9 -1.06 4.31 -22.89
CA PHE A 9 -2.25 4.71 -23.63
C PHE A 9 -2.40 4.00 -24.99
N GLU A 10 -1.34 3.39 -25.51
CA GLU A 10 -1.34 2.64 -26.77
C GLU A 10 -1.53 1.12 -26.53
N ILE A 11 -1.51 0.68 -25.28
CA ILE A 11 -1.71 -0.73 -24.92
C ILE A 11 -3.19 -1.10 -25.09
N THR A 12 -3.44 -2.04 -26.00
CA THR A 12 -4.78 -2.59 -26.22
C THR A 12 -5.19 -3.52 -25.09
N THR A 13 -6.45 -3.45 -24.71
CA THR A 13 -7.04 -4.42 -23.76
C THR A 13 -7.10 -5.81 -24.38
N PRO A 14 -6.59 -6.86 -23.71
CA PRO A 14 -6.70 -8.23 -24.19
C PRO A 14 -8.15 -8.72 -24.28
N ASP A 15 -8.41 -9.63 -25.21
CA ASP A 15 -9.71 -10.29 -25.35
C ASP A 15 -10.15 -10.94 -24.02
N GLY A 16 -11.38 -10.66 -23.58
CA GLY A 16 -11.95 -11.15 -22.33
C GLY A 16 -11.65 -10.30 -21.09
N ALA A 17 -10.82 -9.26 -21.23
CA ALA A 17 -10.57 -8.27 -20.18
C ALA A 17 -11.34 -6.96 -20.41
N GLU A 18 -12.32 -6.92 -21.32
CA GLU A 18 -13.10 -5.72 -21.58
C GLU A 18 -13.78 -5.21 -20.30
N GLY A 19 -13.85 -3.88 -20.14
CA GLY A 19 -14.47 -3.26 -18.97
C GLY A 19 -13.63 -3.31 -17.67
N TRP A 20 -12.41 -3.87 -17.68
CA TRP A 20 -11.54 -3.97 -16.48
C TRP A 20 -11.36 -2.65 -15.71
N ARG A 21 -11.44 -1.50 -16.39
CA ARG A 21 -11.33 -0.18 -15.76
C ARG A 21 -12.41 0.09 -14.72
N GLU A 22 -13.60 -0.49 -14.87
CA GLU A 22 -14.74 -0.31 -13.95
C GLU A 22 -14.50 -0.96 -12.57
N LEU A 23 -13.48 -1.83 -12.47
CA LEU A 23 -13.09 -2.53 -11.24
C LEU A 23 -12.29 -1.65 -10.27
N TYR A 24 -11.73 -0.54 -10.72
CA TYR A 24 -10.77 0.26 -9.98
C TYR A 24 -11.19 1.72 -9.86
N THR A 25 -10.62 2.44 -8.90
CA THR A 25 -10.87 3.88 -8.77
C THR A 25 -10.21 4.66 -9.92
N TYR A 26 -10.82 5.77 -10.32
CA TYR A 26 -10.31 6.60 -11.43
C TYR A 26 -8.87 7.12 -11.19
N SER A 27 -8.48 7.27 -9.92
CA SER A 27 -7.13 7.71 -9.53
C SER A 27 -6.07 6.62 -9.70
N SER A 28 -6.47 5.34 -9.69
CA SER A 28 -5.58 4.18 -9.84
C SER A 28 -5.28 3.87 -11.31
N LEU A 29 -5.92 4.54 -12.27
CA LEU A 29 -5.84 4.25 -13.71
C LEU A 29 -5.02 5.30 -14.47
N PHE A 30 -4.44 4.91 -15.60
CA PHE A 30 -3.96 5.86 -16.59
C PHE A 30 -5.13 6.70 -17.12
N SER A 31 -4.93 8.01 -17.26
CA SER A 31 -6.01 8.97 -17.54
C SER A 31 -5.56 10.01 -18.56
N GLU A 32 -6.44 10.34 -19.51
CA GLU A 32 -6.13 11.34 -20.55
C GLU A 32 -5.79 12.71 -19.95
N GLU A 33 -6.42 13.08 -18.84
CA GLU A 33 -6.16 14.32 -18.09
C GLU A 33 -4.73 14.38 -17.52
N ARG A 34 -4.08 13.23 -17.35
CA ARG A 34 -2.71 13.11 -16.83
C ARG A 34 -1.74 12.58 -17.88
N ARG A 35 -2.14 12.47 -19.16
CA ARG A 35 -1.31 11.89 -20.22
C ARG A 35 0.07 12.50 -20.30
N GLU A 36 0.17 13.83 -20.31
CA GLU A 36 1.46 14.53 -20.39
C GLU A 36 2.41 14.12 -19.26
N TYR A 37 1.90 14.00 -18.04
CA TYR A 37 2.67 13.51 -16.89
C TYR A 37 3.01 12.02 -17.03
N GLU A 38 2.01 11.18 -17.28
CA GLU A 38 2.14 9.72 -17.29
C GLU A 38 3.01 9.21 -18.45
N GLU A 39 3.07 9.91 -19.59
CA GLU A 39 3.97 9.58 -20.71
C GLU A 39 5.45 9.91 -20.44
N THR A 40 5.74 10.74 -19.43
CA THR A 40 7.13 11.01 -19.01
C THR A 40 7.65 10.00 -17.99
N GLY A 41 6.77 9.22 -17.37
CA GLY A 41 7.11 8.26 -16.33
C GLY A 41 7.80 7.00 -16.86
N PHE A 42 8.76 6.49 -16.09
CA PHE A 42 9.31 5.15 -16.31
C PHE A 42 8.47 4.13 -15.54
N TRP A 43 7.51 3.52 -16.23
CA TRP A 43 6.58 2.54 -15.66
C TRP A 43 7.13 1.12 -15.78
N PHE A 44 7.18 0.39 -14.67
CA PHE A 44 7.56 -1.02 -14.64
C PHE A 44 6.51 -1.84 -13.91
N HIS A 45 6.23 -3.05 -14.41
CA HIS A 45 5.30 -3.98 -13.76
C HIS A 45 5.88 -4.45 -12.43
N ASP A 46 5.10 -4.31 -11.36
CA ASP A 46 5.47 -4.80 -10.03
C ASP A 46 5.13 -6.29 -9.87
N GLY A 47 5.75 -7.11 -10.70
CA GLY A 47 5.52 -8.56 -10.71
C GLY A 47 6.09 -9.30 -9.50
N VAL A 48 6.91 -8.65 -8.66
CA VAL A 48 7.44 -9.25 -7.44
C VAL A 48 6.38 -9.29 -6.35
N HIS A 49 5.62 -8.20 -6.18
CA HIS A 49 4.60 -8.10 -5.15
C HIS A 49 3.19 -8.42 -5.68
N TRP A 50 2.92 -8.09 -6.94
CA TRP A 50 1.62 -8.26 -7.60
C TRP A 50 1.77 -8.96 -8.97
N PRO A 51 2.11 -10.27 -8.95
CA PRO A 51 2.39 -11.04 -10.16
C PRO A 51 1.15 -11.29 -11.03
N GLU A 52 -0.04 -11.28 -10.42
CA GLU A 52 -1.32 -11.59 -11.07
C GLU A 52 -2.18 -10.34 -11.23
N ALA A 53 -3.27 -10.46 -12.01
CA ALA A 53 -4.24 -9.38 -12.14
C ALA A 53 -4.87 -9.06 -10.77
N LEU A 54 -4.73 -7.82 -10.34
CA LEU A 54 -5.13 -7.34 -9.03
C LEU A 54 -6.65 -7.36 -8.90
N THR A 55 -7.18 -7.96 -7.82
CA THR A 55 -8.63 -7.86 -7.59
C THR A 55 -9.01 -6.46 -7.08
N PRO A 56 -10.28 -6.02 -7.23
CA PRO A 56 -10.74 -4.76 -6.64
C PRO A 56 -10.46 -4.68 -5.13
N TRP A 57 -10.57 -5.82 -4.43
CA TRP A 57 -10.36 -5.88 -2.99
C TRP A 57 -8.86 -5.76 -2.62
N ASP A 58 -7.97 -6.43 -3.37
CA ASP A 58 -6.52 -6.33 -3.14
C ASP A 58 -5.98 -4.92 -3.42
N THR A 59 -6.67 -4.16 -4.29
CA THR A 59 -6.33 -2.75 -4.57
C THR A 59 -6.29 -1.91 -3.30
N THR A 60 -7.15 -2.20 -2.32
CA THR A 60 -7.13 -1.50 -1.02
C THR A 60 -5.77 -1.69 -0.30
N PHE A 61 -5.23 -2.90 -0.29
CA PHE A 61 -3.96 -3.18 0.39
C PHE A 61 -2.75 -2.66 -0.41
N LEU A 62 -2.82 -2.66 -1.74
CA LEU A 62 -1.84 -1.97 -2.59
C LEU A 62 -1.79 -0.47 -2.22
N GLU A 63 -2.95 0.19 -2.21
CA GLU A 63 -3.06 1.61 -1.90
C GLU A 63 -2.51 1.95 -0.51
N TYR A 64 -2.79 1.10 0.49
CA TYR A 64 -2.21 1.25 1.83
C TYR A 64 -0.69 1.16 1.81
N GLY A 65 -0.13 0.15 1.13
CA GLY A 65 1.31 -0.02 1.03
C GLY A 65 1.99 1.18 0.37
N LEU A 66 1.47 1.65 -0.76
CA LEU A 66 2.06 2.77 -1.49
C LEU A 66 1.92 4.12 -0.76
N ALA A 67 0.80 4.32 -0.06
CA ALA A 67 0.63 5.46 0.83
C ALA A 67 1.64 5.42 1.99
N SER A 68 1.80 4.27 2.66
CA SER A 68 2.77 4.09 3.75
C SER A 68 4.21 4.33 3.28
N LEU A 69 4.62 3.74 2.14
CA LEU A 69 5.93 3.99 1.53
C LEU A 69 6.17 5.50 1.34
N SER A 70 5.22 6.18 0.71
CA SER A 70 5.33 7.61 0.39
C SER A 70 5.37 8.47 1.66
N GLN A 71 4.60 8.11 2.69
CA GLN A 71 4.67 8.75 4.01
C GLN A 71 6.03 8.55 4.68
N TYR A 72 6.62 7.36 4.58
CA TYR A 72 7.94 7.12 5.14
C TYR A 72 9.03 7.90 4.38
N ASN A 73 8.92 7.97 3.06
CA ASN A 73 9.83 8.76 2.23
C ASN A 73 9.73 10.25 2.51
N THR A 74 8.54 10.81 2.71
CA THR A 74 8.34 12.26 2.80
C THR A 74 8.26 12.81 4.22
N ARG A 75 7.78 12.01 5.20
CA ARG A 75 7.41 12.52 6.54
C ARG A 75 8.13 11.81 7.70
N HIS A 76 8.51 10.54 7.55
CA HIS A 76 9.16 9.80 8.64
C HIS A 76 10.68 9.83 8.53
N TYR A 77 11.24 9.27 7.46
CA TYR A 77 12.68 9.27 7.22
C TYR A 77 13.14 10.43 6.36
N VAL A 78 12.26 11.01 5.53
CA VAL A 78 12.63 12.17 4.69
C VAL A 78 13.76 11.78 3.72
N ILE A 79 13.62 10.65 3.03
CA ILE A 79 14.63 10.09 2.10
C ILE A 79 15.04 11.15 1.08
N PRO A 80 16.30 11.63 1.05
CA PRO A 80 16.64 12.89 0.37
C PRO A 80 16.25 12.96 -1.11
N PRO A 81 16.52 11.95 -1.95
CA PRO A 81 16.20 12.04 -3.38
C PRO A 81 14.78 11.57 -3.76
N ALA A 82 13.98 11.06 -2.83
CA ALA A 82 12.73 10.36 -3.17
C ALA A 82 11.52 10.83 -2.37
N TYR A 83 10.36 10.94 -3.05
CA TYR A 83 9.04 11.18 -2.45
C TYR A 83 8.19 9.92 -2.36
N GLY A 84 8.50 8.87 -3.11
CA GLY A 84 7.73 7.63 -3.10
C GLY A 84 7.69 7.02 -4.49
N VAL A 85 6.59 6.35 -4.79
CA VAL A 85 6.28 5.83 -6.12
C VAL A 85 4.83 6.18 -6.46
N ASP A 86 4.60 6.49 -7.72
CA ASP A 86 3.28 6.45 -8.30
C ASP A 86 2.94 5.03 -8.72
N TYR A 87 1.65 4.73 -8.78
CA TYR A 87 1.18 3.48 -9.36
C TYR A 87 0.02 3.71 -10.31
N ARG A 88 -0.10 2.82 -11.29
CA ARG A 88 -1.25 2.72 -12.18
C ARG A 88 -1.57 1.26 -12.45
N ILE A 89 -2.85 0.96 -12.62
CA ILE A 89 -3.33 -0.36 -13.00
C ILE A 89 -3.62 -0.32 -14.50
N LEU A 90 -3.08 -1.29 -15.24
CA LEU A 90 -3.30 -1.46 -16.68
C LEU A 90 -3.65 -2.91 -16.97
N ASN A 91 -4.87 -3.14 -17.48
CA ASN A 91 -5.43 -4.49 -17.71
C ASN A 91 -5.34 -5.40 -16.47
N GLY A 92 -5.52 -4.81 -15.28
CA GLY A 92 -5.42 -5.50 -13.99
C GLY A 92 -4.02 -5.62 -13.40
N TYR A 93 -2.95 -5.29 -14.14
CA TYR A 93 -1.58 -5.37 -13.63
C TYR A 93 -1.10 -4.05 -13.05
N VAL A 94 -0.32 -4.11 -11.96
CA VAL A 94 0.20 -2.95 -11.24
C VAL A 94 1.51 -2.48 -11.86
N TYR A 95 1.56 -1.22 -12.27
CA TYR A 95 2.77 -0.56 -12.74
C TYR A 95 3.18 0.53 -11.77
N LEU A 96 4.46 0.57 -11.42
CA LEU A 96 5.03 1.59 -10.55
C LEU A 96 5.95 2.52 -11.34
N SER A 97 6.05 3.77 -10.89
CA SER A 97 7.03 4.74 -11.36
C SER A 97 7.61 5.49 -10.17
N PRO A 98 8.95 5.63 -10.04
CA PRO A 98 9.53 6.37 -8.93
C PRO A 98 9.16 7.85 -9.01
N VAL A 99 8.92 8.47 -7.85
CA VAL A 99 8.67 9.91 -7.74
C VAL A 99 9.89 10.56 -7.08
N PRO A 100 10.76 11.23 -7.85
CA PRO A 100 11.92 11.92 -7.29
C PRO A 100 11.49 13.15 -6.51
N ALA A 101 12.30 13.53 -5.52
CA ALA A 101 12.20 14.85 -4.92
C ALA A 101 12.70 15.91 -5.92
N PRO A 102 12.15 17.14 -5.91
CA PRO A 102 12.73 18.27 -6.64
C PRO A 102 14.21 18.44 -6.28
N PRO A 103 15.11 18.64 -7.26
CA PRO A 103 16.56 18.76 -7.00
C PRO A 103 16.91 19.81 -5.94
N GLU A 104 16.17 20.92 -5.91
CA GLU A 104 16.30 22.02 -4.95
C GLU A 104 15.97 21.63 -3.50
N ASP A 105 15.15 20.60 -3.29
CA ASP A 105 14.76 20.15 -1.95
C ASP A 105 15.79 19.19 -1.36
N ILE A 106 16.56 18.48 -2.20
CA ILE A 106 17.41 17.35 -1.79
C ILE A 106 18.40 17.74 -0.69
N GLU A 107 19.14 18.83 -0.87
CA GLU A 107 20.18 19.25 0.09
C GLU A 107 19.60 19.51 1.48
N SER A 108 18.45 20.18 1.55
CA SER A 108 17.78 20.50 2.82
C SER A 108 17.24 19.27 3.56
N ARG A 109 16.99 18.17 2.83
CA ARG A 109 16.47 16.91 3.37
C ARG A 109 17.55 16.02 3.97
N VAL A 110 18.80 16.16 3.51
CA VAL A 110 19.96 15.38 4.02
C VAL A 110 20.08 15.43 5.54
N PRO A 111 20.16 16.61 6.21
CA PRO A 111 20.30 16.63 7.67
C PRO A 111 19.12 16.00 8.41
N LEU A 112 17.89 16.14 7.88
CA LEU A 112 16.70 15.52 8.47
C LEU A 112 16.77 13.99 8.38
N PHE A 113 17.12 13.46 7.21
CA PHE A 113 17.31 12.02 7.04
C PHE A 113 18.41 11.49 7.94
N THR A 114 19.57 12.16 7.99
CA THR A 114 20.70 11.76 8.83
C THR A 114 20.32 11.70 10.30
N GLU A 115 19.56 12.67 10.82
CA GLU A 115 19.06 12.66 12.19
C GLU A 115 18.14 11.45 12.43
N ARG A 116 17.15 11.25 11.55
CA ARG A 116 16.05 10.29 11.73
C ARG A 116 16.50 8.85 11.51
N ALA A 117 17.17 8.58 10.40
CA ALA A 117 17.75 7.28 10.10
C ALA A 117 18.92 6.97 11.03
N GLY A 118 19.76 7.97 11.34
CA GLY A 118 20.86 7.83 12.30
C GLY A 118 20.39 7.41 13.69
N TYR A 119 19.26 7.96 14.17
CA TYR A 119 18.65 7.50 15.42
C TYR A 119 18.27 6.02 15.36
N TYR A 120 17.65 5.57 14.26
CA TYR A 120 17.31 4.16 14.08
C TYR A 120 18.54 3.27 14.03
N PHE A 121 19.58 3.64 13.27
CA PHE A 121 20.81 2.85 13.17
C PHE A 121 21.55 2.76 14.51
N GLN A 122 21.60 3.84 15.30
CA GLN A 122 22.23 3.85 16.62
C GLN A 122 21.47 3.02 17.67
N ASN A 123 20.17 2.77 17.45
CA ASN A 123 19.28 2.07 18.38
C ASN A 123 18.73 0.77 17.79
N TRP A 124 19.39 0.22 16.75
CA TRP A 124 18.84 -0.82 15.89
C TRP A 124 18.33 -2.03 16.67
N ASP A 125 19.19 -2.66 17.50
CA ASP A 125 18.85 -3.88 18.22
C ASP A 125 17.60 -3.70 19.09
N ARG A 126 17.54 -2.61 19.86
CA ARG A 126 16.38 -2.30 20.71
C ARG A 126 15.12 -2.07 19.88
N LEU A 127 15.19 -1.22 18.86
CA LEU A 127 14.02 -0.87 18.03
C LEU A 127 13.54 -2.09 17.24
N TYR A 128 14.45 -2.94 16.78
CA TYR A 128 14.13 -4.16 16.05
C TYR A 128 13.47 -5.20 16.97
N ASP A 129 13.98 -5.39 18.19
CA ASP A 129 13.36 -6.28 19.18
C ASP A 129 11.95 -5.80 19.57
N GLU A 130 11.78 -4.49 19.79
CA GLU A 130 10.46 -3.88 20.03
C GLU A 130 9.53 -4.03 18.81
N TRP A 131 10.06 -3.86 17.60
CA TRP A 131 9.32 -4.04 16.36
C TRP A 131 8.85 -5.48 16.15
N LEU A 132 9.72 -6.46 16.45
CA LEU A 132 9.38 -7.88 16.38
C LEU A 132 8.23 -8.25 17.31
N VAL A 133 8.13 -7.61 18.48
CA VAL A 133 6.99 -7.83 19.38
C VAL A 133 5.71 -7.27 18.75
N LYS A 134 5.67 -5.97 18.39
CA LYS A 134 4.44 -5.36 17.87
C LYS A 134 3.97 -5.94 16.54
N ILE A 135 4.87 -6.35 15.64
CA ILE A 135 4.49 -6.99 14.38
C ILE A 135 3.88 -8.37 14.62
N ARG A 136 4.40 -9.15 15.58
CA ARG A 136 3.86 -10.47 15.93
C ARG A 136 2.52 -10.36 16.63
N ASP A 137 2.36 -9.39 17.52
CA ASP A 137 1.09 -9.12 18.19
C ASP A 137 0.01 -8.70 17.17
N LEU A 138 0.36 -7.85 16.21
CA LEU A 138 -0.54 -7.45 15.13
C LEU A 138 -0.94 -8.63 14.24
N ILE A 139 0.02 -9.48 13.84
CA ILE A 139 -0.27 -10.71 13.09
C ILE A 139 -1.19 -11.62 13.89
N LYS A 140 -0.92 -11.81 15.18
CA LYS A 140 -1.76 -12.60 16.07
C LYS A 140 -3.19 -12.05 16.09
N GLU A 141 -3.37 -10.75 16.29
CA GLU A 141 -4.68 -10.11 16.30
C GLU A 141 -5.43 -10.31 14.97
N MET A 142 -4.73 -10.21 13.84
CA MET A 142 -5.29 -10.47 12.52
C MET A 142 -5.72 -11.92 12.34
N THR A 143 -4.92 -12.89 12.82
CA THR A 143 -5.24 -14.33 12.75
C THR A 143 -6.38 -14.75 13.68
N GLU A 144 -6.66 -13.96 14.73
CA GLU A 144 -7.76 -14.21 15.66
C GLU A 144 -9.11 -13.64 15.16
N LEU A 145 -9.12 -12.88 14.06
CA LEU A 145 -10.35 -12.43 13.43
C LEU A 145 -11.17 -13.63 12.93
N SER A 146 -12.50 -13.56 13.13
CA SER A 146 -13.42 -14.64 12.81
C SER A 146 -14.52 -14.14 11.88
N PHE A 147 -14.54 -14.65 10.65
CA PHE A 147 -15.63 -14.42 9.69
C PHE A 147 -16.54 -15.64 9.66
N ARG A 148 -17.74 -15.52 10.25
CA ARG A 148 -18.74 -16.59 10.26
C ARG A 148 -19.88 -16.25 9.31
N PRO A 149 -20.47 -17.25 8.63
CA PRO A 149 -21.72 -17.04 7.91
C PRO A 149 -22.79 -16.47 8.83
N LEU A 150 -23.63 -15.59 8.29
CA LEU A 150 -24.79 -15.09 9.01
C LEU A 150 -25.76 -16.25 9.29
N PRO A 151 -26.38 -16.29 10.48
CA PRO A 151 -27.45 -17.23 10.75
C PRO A 151 -28.68 -16.85 9.91
N GLU A 152 -29.59 -17.80 9.68
CA GLU A 152 -30.87 -17.53 9.02
C GLU A 152 -31.72 -16.53 9.83
N LEU A 153 -31.69 -16.66 11.16
CA LEU A 153 -32.30 -15.74 12.13
C LEU A 153 -31.34 -15.52 13.29
N GLU A 154 -31.33 -14.30 13.83
CA GLU A 154 -30.62 -14.01 15.07
C GLU A 154 -31.20 -14.82 16.24
N ASN A 155 -30.37 -15.10 17.24
CA ASN A 155 -30.89 -15.64 18.50
C ASN A 155 -31.95 -14.68 19.05
N ILE A 156 -33.10 -15.20 19.46
CA ILE A 156 -34.22 -14.41 20.01
C ILE A 156 -33.78 -13.47 21.14
N GLU A 157 -32.73 -13.83 21.88
CA GLU A 157 -32.12 -13.00 22.91
C GLU A 157 -31.66 -11.63 22.40
N VAL A 158 -31.18 -11.52 21.15
CA VAL A 158 -30.81 -10.22 20.53
C VAL A 158 -31.99 -9.26 20.53
N VAL A 159 -33.20 -9.77 20.33
CA VAL A 159 -34.44 -9.00 20.33
C VAL A 159 -34.93 -8.75 21.75
N THR A 160 -35.07 -9.82 22.56
CA THR A 160 -35.70 -9.71 23.88
C THR A 160 -34.84 -8.98 24.90
N SER A 161 -33.51 -8.97 24.73
CA SER A 161 -32.61 -8.14 25.55
C SER A 161 -32.58 -6.67 25.13
N GLY A 162 -33.06 -6.35 23.92
CA GLY A 162 -32.94 -5.02 23.34
C GLY A 162 -31.52 -4.65 22.92
N ALA A 163 -30.65 -5.63 22.60
CA ALA A 163 -29.24 -5.39 22.24
C ALA A 163 -29.05 -4.45 21.04
N GLY A 164 -30.00 -4.44 20.08
CA GLY A 164 -30.01 -3.54 18.92
C GLY A 164 -28.93 -3.81 17.87
N LYS A 165 -28.06 -4.81 18.09
CA LYS A 165 -27.01 -5.27 17.18
C LYS A 165 -26.91 -6.79 17.26
N GLY A 166 -26.64 -7.42 16.12
CA GLY A 166 -26.49 -8.88 16.00
C GLY A 166 -25.32 -9.26 15.10
N SER A 167 -25.29 -10.50 14.65
CA SER A 167 -24.19 -11.09 13.89
C SER A 167 -23.77 -10.29 12.65
N GLY A 168 -24.72 -9.63 11.96
CA GLY A 168 -24.43 -8.78 10.81
C GLY A 168 -23.55 -7.56 11.14
N ASN A 169 -23.77 -6.93 12.30
CA ASN A 169 -22.92 -5.84 12.77
C ASN A 169 -21.51 -6.35 13.11
N ASP A 170 -21.42 -7.53 13.74
CA ASP A 170 -20.14 -8.10 14.18
C ASP A 170 -19.28 -8.53 12.99
N LEU A 171 -19.91 -9.02 11.91
CA LEU A 171 -19.24 -9.33 10.65
C LEU A 171 -18.60 -8.06 10.04
N LEU A 172 -19.36 -6.98 9.94
CA LEU A 172 -18.86 -5.70 9.42
C LEU A 172 -17.77 -5.12 10.32
N ALA A 173 -17.93 -5.19 11.64
CA ALA A 173 -16.91 -4.74 12.59
C ALA A 173 -15.61 -5.54 12.46
N SER A 174 -15.70 -6.86 12.26
CA SER A 174 -14.54 -7.73 12.03
C SER A 174 -13.84 -7.39 10.70
N TYR A 175 -14.61 -7.07 9.66
CA TYR A 175 -14.06 -6.64 8.38
C TYR A 175 -13.34 -5.29 8.47
N HIS A 176 -13.95 -4.28 9.09
CA HIS A 176 -13.28 -2.99 9.31
C HIS A 176 -11.99 -3.15 10.12
N LYS A 177 -12.02 -4.00 11.15
CA LYS A 177 -10.84 -4.32 11.94
C LYS A 177 -9.72 -4.95 11.10
N LEU A 178 -10.05 -5.85 10.16
CA LEU A 178 -9.07 -6.39 9.22
C LEU A 178 -8.40 -5.28 8.39
N LEU A 179 -9.18 -4.32 7.88
CA LEU A 179 -8.65 -3.21 7.08
C LEU A 179 -7.71 -2.31 7.91
N ASP A 180 -8.09 -1.99 9.15
CA ASP A 180 -7.27 -1.18 10.05
C ASP A 180 -5.94 -1.87 10.42
N LEU A 181 -5.99 -3.18 10.69
CA LEU A 181 -4.80 -4.00 10.94
C LEU A 181 -3.90 -4.09 9.71
N GLY A 182 -4.49 -4.23 8.51
CA GLY A 182 -3.77 -4.24 7.24
C GLY A 182 -3.02 -2.94 6.95
N LEU A 183 -3.66 -1.79 7.19
CA LEU A 183 -2.99 -0.49 7.08
C LEU A 183 -1.84 -0.37 8.07
N THR A 184 -2.07 -0.79 9.33
CA THR A 184 -1.04 -0.74 10.38
C THR A 184 0.14 -1.68 10.06
N LEU A 185 -0.13 -2.84 9.47
CA LEU A 185 0.89 -3.78 9.00
C LEU A 185 1.84 -3.10 8.01
N TRP A 186 1.32 -2.34 7.04
CA TRP A 186 2.14 -1.60 6.08
C TRP A 186 2.97 -0.50 6.74
N GLN A 187 2.45 0.19 7.74
CA GLN A 187 3.24 1.16 8.51
C GLN A 187 4.44 0.48 9.20
N TYR A 188 4.20 -0.65 9.88
CA TYR A 188 5.30 -1.40 10.51
C TYR A 188 6.25 -2.00 9.49
N HIS A 189 5.79 -2.38 8.31
CA HIS A 189 6.64 -2.87 7.23
C HIS A 189 7.64 -1.79 6.77
N PHE A 190 7.16 -0.58 6.46
CA PHE A 190 8.01 0.52 5.98
C PHE A 190 8.86 1.18 7.06
N GLU A 191 8.55 0.95 8.33
CA GLU A 191 9.42 1.32 9.46
C GLU A 191 10.84 0.78 9.30
N PHE A 192 11.02 -0.47 8.86
CA PHE A 192 12.35 -1.05 8.72
C PHE A 192 12.80 -1.21 7.26
N LEU A 193 11.89 -1.42 6.31
CA LEU A 193 12.24 -1.73 4.92
C LEU A 193 13.15 -0.66 4.29
N ASN A 194 12.77 0.61 4.41
CA ASN A 194 13.49 1.72 3.75
C ASN A 194 14.92 1.87 4.28
N LEU A 195 15.12 1.63 5.57
CA LEU A 195 16.44 1.67 6.20
C LEU A 195 17.32 0.51 5.74
N GLY A 196 16.74 -0.67 5.56
CA GLY A 196 17.42 -1.83 4.97
C GLY A 196 17.98 -1.49 3.59
N TYR A 197 17.16 -0.93 2.69
CA TYR A 197 17.63 -0.52 1.36
C TYR A 197 18.68 0.58 1.41
N ALA A 198 18.53 1.60 2.28
CA ALA A 198 19.52 2.66 2.43
C ALA A 198 20.89 2.12 2.86
N ALA A 199 20.92 1.13 3.76
CA ALA A 199 22.17 0.50 4.22
C ALA A 199 22.87 -0.37 3.16
N TYR A 200 22.15 -0.81 2.11
CA TYR A 200 22.75 -1.53 0.97
C TYR A 200 23.27 -0.61 -0.14
N LEU A 201 22.99 0.69 -0.07
CA LEU A 201 23.41 1.69 -1.06
C LEU A 201 24.67 2.47 -0.64
N ASP A 202 25.14 2.27 0.60
CA ASP A 202 26.49 2.66 1.09
C ASP A 202 27.54 1.59 0.72
#